data_AF-R7QYX3-F1
#
_entry.id   AF-R7QYX3-F1
#
_cell.length_a   1.000
_cell.length_b   1.000
_cell.length_c   1.000
_cell.angle_alpha   90.00
_cell.angle_beta   90.00
_cell.angle_gamma   90.00
#
_symmetry.space_group_name_H-M   'P 1'
#
loop_
_entity.id
_entity.type
_entity.pdbx_description
1 polymer ?
#
loop_
_entity_poly.entity_id
_entity_poly.type
_entity_poly.pdbx_seq_one_letter_code
_entity_poly.pdbx_strand_id
1 'polypeptide(L)' 'MIQSELRKRLSDIISNGLSAVAISNVTGISKIDLSRFKNGQINLIDEDMDKLEKYLSLVQIPTEI' A
#
# COMPACT_ATOMS: atom_id res chain seq x y z
N MET A 1 8.10 8.74 -1.90
CA MET A 1 8.16 8.20 -0.52
C MET A 1 9.28 7.18 -0.44
N ILE A 2 9.89 6.96 0.72
CA ILE A 2 10.82 5.82 0.90
C ILE A 2 10.05 4.53 1.28
N GLN A 3 10.66 3.35 1.04
CA GLN A 3 10.03 2.03 1.28
C GLN A 3 9.40 1.89 2.68
N SER A 4 10.08 2.36 3.72
CA SER A 4 9.61 2.26 5.11
C SER A 4 8.35 3.09 5.37
N GLU A 5 8.28 4.30 4.83
CA GLU A 5 7.14 5.19 4.97
C GLU A 5 5.93 4.67 4.18
N LEU A 6 6.18 4.20 2.95
CA LEU A 6 5.16 3.58 2.10
C LEU A 6 4.57 2.33 2.75
N ARG A 7 5.42 1.50 3.38
CA ARG A 7 5.01 0.31 4.14
C ARG A 7 4.14 0.66 5.34
N LYS A 8 4.51 1.70 6.10
CA LYS A 8 3.72 2.18 7.24
C LYS A 8 2.35 2.63 6.76
N ARG A 9 2.30 3.47 5.73
CA ARG A 9 1.05 4.00 5.17
C ARG A 9 0.15 2.90 4.60
N LEU A 10 0.71 1.91 3.92
CA LEU A 10 -0.02 0.71 3.49
C LEU A 10 -0.62 -0.05 4.68
N SER A 11 0.15 -0.21 5.77
CA SER A 11 -0.30 -0.89 6.98
C SER A 11 -1.45 -0.15 7.66
N ASP A 12 -1.35 1.17 7.75
CA ASP A 12 -2.38 2.03 8.35
C ASP A 12 -3.68 1.94 7.53
N ILE A 13 -3.57 2.04 6.20
CA ILE A 13 -4.71 2.00 5.29
C ILE A 13 -5.43 0.65 5.32
N ILE A 14 -4.68 -0.46 5.39
CA ILE A 14 -5.26 -1.79 5.55
C ILE A 14 -5.93 -1.95 6.93
N SER A 15 -5.31 -1.41 7.98
CA SER A 15 -5.86 -1.47 9.35
C SER A 15 -7.16 -0.67 9.48
N ASN A 16 -7.30 0.41 8.69
CA ASN A 16 -8.50 1.23 8.59
C ASN A 16 -9.59 0.63 7.67
N GLY A 17 -9.43 -0.62 7.24
CA GLY A 17 -10.49 -1.39 6.56
C GLY A 17 -10.35 -1.49 5.04
N LEU A 18 -9.33 -0.88 4.42
CA LEU A 18 -9.12 -1.03 2.98
C LEU A 18 -8.52 -2.41 2.67
N SER A 19 -9.20 -3.18 1.83
CA SER A 19 -8.74 -4.52 1.45
C SER A 19 -7.50 -4.48 0.57
N ALA A 20 -6.48 -5.28 0.89
CA ALA A 20 -5.32 -5.50 0.03
C ALA A 20 -5.69 -6.00 -1.38
N VAL A 21 -6.85 -6.67 -1.53
CA VAL A 21 -7.38 -7.07 -2.84
C VAL A 21 -7.80 -5.85 -3.67
N ALA A 22 -8.45 -4.86 -3.05
CA ALA A 22 -8.84 -3.65 -3.73
C ALA A 22 -7.62 -2.85 -4.20
N ILE A 23 -6.60 -2.76 -3.34
CA ILE A 23 -5.32 -2.12 -3.70
C ILE A 23 -4.67 -2.86 -4.88
N SER A 24 -4.60 -4.20 -4.81
CA SER A 24 -4.04 -5.05 -5.85
C SER A 24 -4.72 -4.85 -7.22
N ASN A 25 -6.04 -4.75 -7.23
CA ASN A 25 -6.81 -4.54 -8.47
C ASN A 25 -6.53 -3.18 -9.14
N VAL A 26 -6.20 -2.15 -8.36
CA VAL A 26 -5.95 -0.80 -8.89
C VAL A 26 -4.49 -0.58 -9.25
N THR A 27 -3.56 -1.08 -8.42
CA THR A 27 -2.12 -0.90 -8.63
C THR A 27 -1.51 -1.96 -9.53
N GLY A 28 -2.17 -3.10 -9.73
CA GLY A 28 -1.61 -4.26 -10.43
C GLY A 28 -0.57 -5.04 -9.63
N ILE A 29 -0.25 -4.60 -8.41
CA ILE A 29 0.68 -5.30 -7.51
C ILE A 29 -0.05 -6.50 -6.93
N SER A 30 0.58 -7.68 -6.91
CA SER A 30 -0.09 -8.88 -6.39
C SER A 30 -0.42 -8.73 -4.90
N LYS A 31 -1.54 -9.31 -4.46
CA LYS A 31 -1.91 -9.36 -3.03
C LYS A 31 -0.79 -9.99 -2.18
N ILE A 32 -0.07 -10.97 -2.74
CA ILE A 32 1.04 -11.64 -2.06
C ILE A 32 2.18 -10.65 -1.84
N ASP A 33 2.54 -9.88 -2.85
CA ASP A 33 3.62 -8.90 -2.76
C ASP A 33 3.23 -7.73 -1.84
N LEU A 34 1.99 -7.26 -1.90
CA LEU A 34 1.48 -6.28 -0.93
C LEU A 34 1.55 -6.81 0.52
N SER A 35 1.20 -8.08 0.74
CA SER A 35 1.29 -8.69 2.08
C SER A 35 2.73 -8.86 2.55
N ARG A 36 3.62 -9.34 1.67
CA ARG A 36 5.04 -9.50 1.99
C ARG A 36 5.69 -8.15 2.25
N PHE A 37 5.34 -7.14 1.45
CA PHE A 37 5.83 -5.78 1.59
C PHE A 37 5.36 -5.16 2.91
N LYS A 38 4.06 -5.27 3.24
CA LYS A 38 3.49 -4.85 4.53
C LYS A 38 4.25 -5.45 5.71
N ASN A 39 4.55 -6.74 5.64
CA ASN A 39 5.25 -7.48 6.69
C ASN A 39 6.78 -7.28 6.68
N GLY A 40 7.32 -6.44 5.80
CA GLY A 40 8.76 -6.18 5.70
C GLY A 40 9.59 -7.33 5.12
N GLN A 41 8.95 -8.32 4.51
CA GLN A 41 9.60 -9.49 3.92
C GLN A 41 10.25 -9.18 2.56
N ILE A 42 9.70 -8.19 1.84
CA ILE A 42 10.23 -7.71 0.57
C ILE A 42 10.26 -6.18 0.53
N ASN A 43 11.00 -5.66 -0.44
CA ASN A 43 10.90 -4.30 -0.93
C ASN A 43 10.25 -4.32 -2.32
N LEU A 44 9.51 -3.27 -2.69
CA LEU A 44 8.95 -3.14 -4.03
C LEU A 44 10.02 -2.62 -5.00
N ILE A 45 9.88 -2.95 -6.28
CA ILE A 45 10.66 -2.28 -7.34
C ILE A 45 10.15 -0.84 -7.51
N ASP A 46 10.96 0.03 -8.12
CA ASP A 46 10.64 1.45 -8.27
C ASP A 46 9.28 1.68 -8.96
N GLU A 47 8.97 0.91 -10.00
CA GLU A 47 7.68 1.03 -10.70
C GLU A 47 6.47 0.71 -9.81
N ASP A 48 6.56 -0.34 -8.99
CA ASP A 48 5.50 -0.73 -8.07
C ASP A 48 5.42 0.21 -6.87
N MET A 49 6.56 0.75 -6.42
CA MET A 49 6.60 1.82 -5.44
C MET A 49 5.82 3.03 -5.93
N ASP A 50 6.08 3.50 -7.16
CA ASP A 50 5.43 4.67 -7.73
C ASP A 50 3.91 4.46 -7.88
N LYS A 51 3.50 3.27 -8.36
CA LYS A 51 2.07 2.91 -8.47
C LYS A 51 1.38 2.91 -7.11
N LEU A 52 2.02 2.30 -6.11
CA LEU A 52 1.46 2.24 -4.76
C LEU A 52 1.43 3.64 -4.12
N GLU A 53 2.50 4.42 -4.22
CA GLU A 53 2.56 5.78 -3.70
C GLU A 53 1.47 6.67 -4.30
N LYS A 54 1.29 6.62 -5.62
CA LYS A 54 0.23 7.36 -6.30
C LYS A 54 -1.15 6.96 -5.79
N TYR A 55 -1.40 5.65 -5.64
CA TYR A 55 -2.66 5.15 -5.11
C TYR A 55 -2.90 5.63 -3.68
N LEU A 56 -1.95 5.44 -2.76
CA LEU A 56 -2.10 5.82 -1.36
C LEU A 56 -2.18 7.34 -1.17
N SER A 57 -1.70 8.14 -2.13
CA SER A 57 -1.84 9.60 -2.12
C SER A 57 -3.23 10.07 -2.54
N LEU A 58 -3.95 9.29 -3.35
CA LEU A 58 -5.33 9.55 -3.75
C LEU A 58 -6.34 9.03 -2.71
N VAL A 59 -6.00 7.95 -2.01
CA VAL A 59 -6.83 7.41 -0.93
C VAL A 59 -6.80 8.37 0.26
N GLN A 60 -7.87 9.15 0.40
CA GLN A 60 -8.17 9.87 1.62
C GLN A 60 -8.91 8.92 2.56
N ILE A 61 -8.25 8.53 3.65
CA ILE A 61 -8.94 7.88 4.76
C ILE A 61 -9.56 9.00 5.59
N PRO A 62 -10.88 8.97 5.85
CA PRO A 62 -11.48 9.85 6.84
C PRO A 62 -10.84 9.54 8.20
N THR A 63 -9.91 10.38 8.64
CA THR A 63 -9.40 10.36 10.00
C THR A 63 -10.38 11.16 10.85
N GLU A 64 -11.30 10.42 11.48
CA GLU A 64 -12.29 10.86 12.48
C GLU A 64 -13.44 11.76 11.98
N ILE A 65 -14.62 11.49 12.52
CA ILE A 65 -15.85 12.30 12.45
C ILE A 65 -16.06 12.88 13.85
#